data_AF-A0A1T2XGS9-F1
#
_entry.id   AF-A0A1T2XGS9-F1
#
_cell.length_a   1.000
_cell.length_b   1.000
_cell.length_c   1.000
_cell.angle_alpha   90.00
_cell.angle_beta   90.00
_cell.angle_gamma   90.00
#
_symmetry.space_group_name_H-M   'P 1'
#
loop_
_entity.id
_entity.type
_entity.pdbx_description
1 polymer ?
#
loop_
_entity_poly.entity_id
_entity_poly.type
_entity_poly.pdbx_seq_one_letter_code
_entity_poly.pdbx_strand_id
1 'polypeptide(L)' 'MGNFEEWGWLTDWVKYSNEYEPNWGDPDCMNGSMEEHLNYINQYHLSNEEINKCVQLDLLLPIKPKVKE' A
#
# COMPACT_ATOMS: atom_id res chain seq x y z
N MET A 1 -10.09 8.42 -5.09
CA MET A 1 -8.73 8.58 -4.55
C MET A 1 -8.80 8.42 -3.05
N GLY A 2 -8.01 7.49 -2.51
CA GLY A 2 -8.06 7.01 -1.13
C GLY A 2 -8.97 5.79 -0.99
N ASN A 3 -8.53 4.62 -1.47
CA ASN A 3 -9.17 3.36 -1.09
C ASN A 3 -8.76 3.01 0.34
N PHE A 4 -9.25 3.79 1.32
CA PHE A 4 -9.00 3.56 2.74
C PHE A 4 -9.41 2.16 3.19
N GLU A 5 -10.38 1.55 2.53
CA GLU A 5 -10.80 0.16 2.76
C GLU A 5 -9.68 -0.84 2.42
N GLU A 6 -8.91 -0.61 1.35
CA GLU A 6 -7.80 -1.49 0.94
C GLU A 6 -6.63 -1.43 1.92
N TRP A 7 -6.35 -0.25 2.49
CA TRP A 7 -5.38 -0.10 3.58
C TRP A 7 -5.79 -0.92 4.82
N GLY A 8 -7.09 -0.96 5.14
CA GLY A 8 -7.63 -1.81 6.19
C GLY A 8 -7.41 -3.30 5.90
N TRP A 9 -7.75 -3.75 4.69
CA TRP A 9 -7.55 -5.14 4.27
C TRP A 9 -6.08 -5.56 4.30
N LEU A 10 -5.17 -4.72 3.81
CA LEU A 10 -3.73 -4.99 3.83
C LEU A 10 -3.21 -5.09 5.27
N THR A 11 -3.63 -4.18 6.14
CA THR A 11 -3.24 -4.19 7.56
C THR A 11 -3.75 -5.43 8.28
N ASP A 12 -5.00 -5.81 8.05
CA ASP A 12 -5.59 -7.03 8.61
C ASP A 12 -4.89 -8.29 8.08
N TRP A 13 -4.56 -8.33 6.79
CA TRP A 13 -3.81 -9.44 6.21
C TRP A 13 -2.47 -9.65 6.91
N VAL A 14 -1.70 -8.58 7.17
CA VAL A 14 -0.43 -8.70 7.91
C VAL A 14 -0.68 -9.09 9.37
N LYS A 15 -1.67 -8.48 10.03
CA LYS A 15 -2.01 -8.76 11.44
C LYS A 15 -2.36 -10.23 11.68
N TYR A 16 -3.12 -10.83 10.77
CA TYR A 16 -3.55 -12.23 10.85
C TYR A 16 -2.60 -13.20 10.13
N SER A 17 -1.50 -12.73 9.55
CA SER A 17 -0.48 -13.59 8.93
C SER A 17 0.17 -14.49 9.98
N ASN A 18 0.43 -15.76 9.65
CA ASN A 18 1.20 -16.66 10.52
C ASN A 18 2.72 -16.49 10.36
N GLU A 19 3.14 -15.79 9.32
CA GLU A 19 4.55 -15.66 8.93
C GLU A 19 5.12 -14.27 9.22
N TYR A 20 4.28 -13.24 9.14
CA TYR A 20 4.70 -11.85 9.22
C TYR A 20 3.97 -11.08 10.31
N GLU A 21 4.63 -10.05 10.82
CA GLU A 21 4.05 -9.01 11.65
C GLU A 21 4.38 -7.64 11.08
N PRO A 22 3.56 -6.61 11.37
CA PRO A 22 3.85 -5.26 10.91
C PRO A 22 5.18 -4.77 11.50
N ASN A 23 5.96 -4.09 10.67
CA ASN A 23 7.19 -3.42 11.08
C ASN A 23 6.99 -1.91 10.99
N TRP A 24 6.10 -1.39 11.83
CA TRP A 24 5.72 0.02 11.82
C TRP A 24 6.94 0.94 11.96
N GLY A 25 7.03 1.90 11.03
CA GLY A 25 8.01 2.97 11.05
C GLY A 25 7.51 4.21 11.79
N ASP A 26 8.02 5.37 11.39
CA ASP A 26 7.64 6.67 11.95
C ASP A 26 6.15 6.98 11.71
N PRO A 27 5.33 7.20 12.77
CA PRO A 27 3.91 7.57 12.64
C PRO A 27 3.68 8.84 11.83
N ASP A 28 4.58 9.82 11.90
CA ASP A 28 4.49 11.07 11.13
C ASP A 28 4.71 10.82 9.62
N CYS A 29 5.28 9.66 9.28
CA CYS A 29 5.48 9.17 7.92
C CYS A 29 4.55 7.98 7.61
N MET A 30 3.28 8.03 8.04
CA MET A 30 2.28 6.98 7.78
C MET A 30 2.70 5.59 8.29
N ASN A 31 3.43 5.54 9.40
CA ASN A 31 4.03 4.31 9.95
C ASN A 31 4.95 3.59 8.94
N GLY A 32 5.54 4.32 7.99
CA GLY A 32 6.40 3.78 6.94
C GLY A 32 5.64 3.12 5.77
N SER A 33 4.32 3.28 5.70
CA SER A 33 3.51 2.77 4.59
C SER A 33 3.68 3.65 3.34
N MET A 34 3.62 3.07 2.14
CA MET A 34 3.80 3.80 0.88
C MET A 34 2.73 3.45 -0.15
N GLU A 35 2.46 4.40 -1.04
CA GLU A 35 1.61 4.23 -2.23
C GLU A 35 2.49 4.34 -3.48
N GLU A 36 2.41 3.37 -4.38
CA GLU A 36 3.13 3.39 -5.65
C GLU A 36 2.14 3.46 -6.83
N HIS A 37 2.29 4.50 -7.66
CA HIS A 37 1.53 4.64 -8.90
C HIS A 37 2.23 3.90 -10.03
N LEU A 38 1.60 2.84 -10.54
CA LEU A 38 2.17 2.10 -11.66
C LEU A 38 1.96 2.81 -13.00
N ASN A 39 2.87 2.55 -13.94
CA ASN A 39 2.80 3.02 -15.34
C ASN A 39 2.70 4.55 -15.52
N TYR A 40 3.27 5.33 -14.59
CA TYR A 40 3.22 6.79 -14.62
C TYR A 40 3.64 7.41 -15.97
N ILE A 41 4.72 6.93 -16.59
CA ILE A 41 5.23 7.45 -17.87
C ILE A 41 4.23 7.25 -19.02
N ASN A 42 3.37 6.24 -18.97
CA ASN A 42 2.33 6.06 -19.97
C ASN A 42 1.08 6.88 -19.63
N GLN A 43 0.85 7.18 -18.35
CA GLN A 43 -0.33 7.87 -17.86
C GLN A 43 -0.20 9.40 -17.87
N TYR A 44 1.00 9.98 -17.76
CA TYR A 44 1.15 11.43 -17.54
C TYR A 44 0.64 12.30 -18.70
N HIS A 45 0.52 11.73 -19.90
CA HIS A 45 -0.03 12.40 -21.07
C HIS A 45 -1.56 12.35 -21.16
N LEU A 46 -2.19 11.48 -20.38
CA LEU A 46 -3.62 11.23 -20.43
C LEU A 46 -4.39 12.35 -19.71
N SER A 47 -5.64 12.52 -20.08
CA SER A 47 -6.55 13.36 -19.30
C SER A 47 -6.85 12.72 -17.95
N ASN A 48 -7.27 13.52 -16.96
CA ASN A 48 -7.67 13.02 -15.65
C ASN A 48 -8.80 11.98 -15.73
N GLU A 49 -9.71 12.09 -16.72
CA GLU A 49 -10.80 11.12 -16.91
C GLU A 49 -10.26 9.76 -17.37
N GLU A 50 -9.26 9.74 -18.23
CA GLU A 50 -8.60 8.53 -18.70
C GLU A 50 -7.75 7.89 -17.61
N ILE A 51 -6.98 8.69 -16.85
CA ILE A 51 -6.18 8.22 -15.71
C ILE A 51 -7.08 7.52 -14.70
N ASN A 52 -8.22 8.10 -14.33
CA ASN A 52 -9.14 7.49 -13.36
C ASN A 52 -9.69 6.11 -13.79
N LYS A 53 -9.68 5.79 -15.08
CA LYS A 53 -10.15 4.49 -15.61
C LYS A 53 -9.05 3.42 -15.62
N CYS A 54 -7.78 3.81 -15.58
CA CYS A 54 -6.64 2.90 -15.72
C CYS A 54 -5.60 3.01 -14.59
N VAL A 55 -5.82 3.88 -13.62
CA VAL A 55 -4.94 4.04 -12.46
C VAL A 55 -4.88 2.73 -11.69
N GLN A 56 -3.66 2.29 -11.42
CA GLN A 56 -3.37 1.19 -10.52
C GLN A 56 -2.45 1.73 -9.43
N LEU A 57 -2.84 1.48 -8.19
CA LEU A 57 -2.15 1.93 -6.99
C LEU A 57 -1.75 0.70 -6.18
N ASP A 58 -0.45 0.51 -5.98
CA ASP A 58 0.06 -0.54 -5.12
C ASP A 58 0.25 0.03 -3.71
N LEU A 59 -0.31 -0.65 -2.72
CA LEU A 59 -0.18 -0.29 -1.31
C LEU A 59 0.93 -1.13 -0.68
N LEU A 60 1.88 -0.47 -0.04
CA LEU A 60 3.06 -1.10 0.56
C LEU A 60 3.03 -0.90 2.07
N LEU A 61 2.97 -2.02 2.80
CA LEU A 61 3.04 -2.05 4.27
C LEU A 61 4.40 -2.63 4.70
N PRO A 62 5.16 -1.96 5.58
CA PRO A 62 6.39 -2.53 6.10
C PRO A 62 6.08 -3.74 7.00
N ILE A 63 6.74 -4.86 6.73
CA ILE A 63 6.57 -6.13 7.47
C ILE A 63 7.91 -6.73 7.85
N LYS A 64 7.90 -7.60 8.86
CA LYS A 64 9.04 -8.45 9.23
C LYS A 64 8.58 -9.87 9.57
N PRO A 65 9.47 -10.88 9.47
CA PRO A 65 9.13 -12.24 9.90
C PRO A 65 8.78 -12.30 11.38
N LYS A 66 7.78 -13.10 11.75
CA LYS A 66 7.50 -13.43 13.15
C LYS A 66 8.62 -14.31 13.70
N VAL A 67 9.10 -13.96 14.89
CA VAL A 67 10.02 -14.83 15.64
C VAL A 67 9.19 -16.01 16.14
N LYS A 68 9.52 -17.23 15.70
CA LYS A 68 8.96 -18.46 16.25
C LYS A 68 9.73 -18.76 17.54
N GLU A 69 9.04 -18.73 18.67
CA GLU A 69 9.54 -19.29 19.94
C GLU A 69 9.74 -20.81 19.85
#